data_AF-A0A2D8S428-F1
#
_entry.id   AF-A0A2D8S428-F1
#
_cell.length_a   1.000
_cell.length_b   1.000
_cell.length_c   1.000
_cell.angle_alpha   90.00
_cell.angle_beta   90.00
_cell.angle_gamma   90.00
#
_symmetry.space_group_name_H-M   'P 1'
#
loop_
_entity.id
_entity.type
_entity.pdbx_description
1 polymer ?
#
loop_
_entity_poly.entity_id
_entity_poly.type
_entity_poly.pdbx_seq_one_letter_code
_entity_poly.pdbx_strand_id
1 'polypeptide(L)'
;IGNGDYAGAESIMNAIRAAAGAAEYTGTDASNAVDRVLHEKRYSLFLEGHRLSDMRHYDKTSELPLDRTDGDNPDTVVTFPIPETETPG
;
A
#
# COMPACT_ATOMS: atom_id res chain seq x y z
N ILE A 1 -3.77 12.67 6.48
CA ILE A 1 -2.98 11.45 6.86
C ILE A 1 -1.64 11.91 7.46
N GLY A 2 -1.16 11.31 8.54
CA GLY A 2 0.02 11.79 9.30
C GLY A 2 -0.26 13.03 10.16
N ASN A 3 -0.88 14.05 9.57
CA ASN A 3 -1.27 15.31 10.26
C ASN A 3 -2.74 15.35 10.74
N GLY A 4 -3.48 14.23 10.69
CA GLY A 4 -4.89 14.18 11.11
C GLY A 4 -5.92 14.85 10.20
N ASP A 5 -5.51 15.49 9.10
CA ASP A 5 -6.46 16.02 8.10
C ASP A 5 -7.04 14.88 7.23
N TYR A 6 -8.27 14.48 7.57
CA TYR A 6 -9.01 13.43 6.86
C TYR A 6 -9.93 13.99 5.78
N ALA A 7 -10.47 15.20 5.97
CA ALA A 7 -11.32 15.85 4.98
C ALA A 7 -10.52 16.23 3.72
N GLY A 8 -9.30 16.75 3.89
CA GLY A 8 -8.40 17.02 2.78
C GLY A 8 -7.98 15.73 2.05
N ALA A 9 -7.71 14.65 2.80
CA ALA A 9 -7.39 13.35 2.22
C ALA A 9 -8.58 12.78 1.43
N GLU A 10 -9.80 12.87 1.95
CA GLU A 10 -11.03 12.47 1.25
C GLU A 10 -11.20 13.22 -0.07
N SER A 11 -11.01 14.54 -0.06
CA SER A 11 -11.11 15.37 -1.26
C SER A 11 -10.12 14.94 -2.35
N ILE A 12 -8.85 14.67 -1.99
CA ILE A 12 -7.82 14.23 -2.94
C ILE A 12 -8.18 12.85 -3.51
N MET A 13 -8.59 11.90 -2.66
CA MET A 13 -9.01 10.57 -3.13
C MET A 13 -10.24 10.65 -4.04
N ASN A 14 -11.22 11.49 -3.72
CA ASN A 14 -12.41 11.68 -4.54
C ASN A 14 -12.08 12.31 -5.91
N ALA A 15 -11.08 13.18 -5.99
CA ALA A 15 -10.60 13.69 -7.28
C ALA A 15 -10.04 12.56 -8.18
N ILE A 16 -9.25 11.63 -7.61
CA ILE A 16 -8.73 10.45 -8.32
C ILE A 16 -9.89 9.54 -8.76
N ARG A 17 -10.82 9.26 -7.84
CA ARG A 17 -11.99 8.40 -8.09
C ARG A 17 -12.88 8.98 -9.19
N ALA A 18 -13.16 10.28 -9.15
CA ALA A 18 -13.94 10.97 -10.17
C ALA A 18 -13.28 10.88 -11.56
N ALA A 19 -11.96 11.08 -11.64
CA ALA A 19 -11.22 10.92 -12.90
C ALA A 19 -11.28 9.49 -13.45
N ALA A 20 -11.38 8.49 -12.58
CA ALA A 20 -11.56 7.08 -12.93
C ALA A 20 -13.03 6.64 -13.11
N GLY A 21 -14.01 7.55 -12.93
CA GLY A 21 -15.44 7.23 -13.01
C GLY A 21 -15.99 6.41 -11.82
N ALA A 22 -15.29 6.39 -10.69
CA ALA A 22 -15.70 5.71 -9.47
C ALA A 22 -16.49 6.63 -8.51
N ALA A 23 -17.44 6.06 -7.77
CA ALA A 23 -18.23 6.80 -6.78
C ALA A 23 -17.37 7.34 -5.64
N GLU A 24 -17.67 8.54 -5.15
CA GLU A 24 -16.91 9.19 -4.08
C GLU A 24 -16.99 8.45 -2.74
N TYR A 25 -15.92 8.55 -1.96
CA TYR A 25 -15.91 8.22 -0.55
C TYR A 25 -16.60 9.30 0.28
N THR A 26 -17.20 8.86 1.39
CA THR A 26 -17.68 9.72 2.47
C THR A 26 -17.22 9.15 3.82
N GLY A 27 -17.15 10.00 4.84
CA GLY A 27 -16.83 9.58 6.20
C GLY A 27 -15.41 9.04 6.37
N THR A 28 -14.43 9.66 5.71
CA THR A 28 -13.02 9.34 5.91
C THR A 28 -12.60 9.79 7.30
N ASP A 29 -12.01 8.86 8.07
CA ASP A 29 -11.56 9.09 9.43
C ASP A 29 -10.28 8.30 9.75
N ALA A 30 -9.80 8.40 10.98
CA ALA A 30 -8.58 7.74 11.43
C ALA A 30 -8.59 6.21 11.21
N SER A 31 -9.75 5.56 11.27
CA SER A 31 -9.87 4.10 11.18
C SER A 31 -9.75 3.57 9.75
N ASN A 32 -10.05 4.40 8.75
CA ASN A 32 -10.17 3.95 7.35
C ASN A 32 -9.27 4.72 6.37
N ALA A 33 -8.73 5.88 6.77
CA ALA A 33 -8.06 6.77 5.84
C ALA A 33 -6.82 6.13 5.17
N VAL A 34 -6.03 5.36 5.93
CA VAL A 34 -4.84 4.67 5.38
C VAL A 34 -5.25 3.63 4.34
N ASP A 35 -6.25 2.81 4.64
CA ASP A 35 -6.70 1.76 3.73
C ASP A 35 -7.29 2.35 2.45
N ARG A 36 -8.04 3.45 2.55
CA ARG A 36 -8.56 4.18 1.38
C ARG A 36 -7.42 4.75 0.52
N VAL A 37 -6.42 5.38 1.12
CA VAL A 37 -5.25 5.90 0.38
C VAL A 37 -4.50 4.76 -0.32
N LEU A 38 -4.29 3.64 0.37
CA LEU A 38 -3.64 2.46 -0.21
C LEU A 38 -4.47 1.81 -1.32
N HIS A 39 -5.80 1.87 -1.24
CA HIS A 39 -6.70 1.44 -2.30
C HIS A 39 -6.51 2.29 -3.55
N GLU A 40 -6.61 3.62 -3.44
CA GLU A 40 -6.45 4.51 -4.60
C GLU A 40 -5.06 4.40 -5.23
N LYS A 41 -4.00 4.34 -4.42
CA LYS A 41 -2.63 4.12 -4.91
C LYS A 41 -2.48 2.81 -5.68
N ARG A 42 -3.08 1.72 -5.17
CA ARG A 42 -3.00 0.41 -5.82
C ARG A 42 -3.58 0.43 -7.24
N TYR A 43 -4.71 1.11 -7.43
CA TYR A 43 -5.38 1.16 -8.73
C TYR A 43 -4.81 2.23 -9.65
N SER A 44 -4.48 3.41 -9.13
CA SER A 44 -3.98 4.53 -9.93
C SER A 44 -2.52 4.34 -10.38
N LEU A 45 -1.70 3.60 -9.62
CA LEU A 45 -0.26 3.41 -9.88
C LEU A 45 0.07 1.93 -10.13
N PHE A 46 -0.88 1.19 -10.70
CA PHE A 46 -0.74 -0.24 -10.91
C PHE A 46 0.43 -0.54 -11.86
N LEU A 47 1.31 -1.46 -11.45
CA LEU A 47 2.54 -1.85 -12.17
C LEU A 47 3.58 -0.73 -12.36
N GLU A 48 3.51 0.35 -11.58
CA GLU A 48 4.49 1.44 -11.60
C GLU A 48 5.55 1.35 -10.49
N GLY A 49 5.66 0.20 -9.80
CA GLY A 49 6.68 -0.05 -8.78
C GLY A 49 6.38 0.52 -7.37
N HIS A 50 5.19 1.10 -7.15
CA HIS A 50 4.84 1.72 -5.86
C HIS A 50 4.37 0.75 -4.78
N ARG A 51 3.70 -0.35 -5.17
CA ARG A 51 2.92 -1.20 -4.27
C ARG A 51 3.71 -1.72 -3.06
N LEU A 52 4.93 -2.20 -3.27
CA LEU A 52 5.75 -2.75 -2.19
C LEU A 52 6.17 -1.68 -1.18
N SER A 53 6.60 -0.53 -1.67
CA SER A 53 7.02 0.60 -0.84
C SER A 53 5.85 1.16 -0.02
N ASP A 54 4.68 1.30 -0.64
CA ASP A 54 3.46 1.77 0.02
C ASP A 54 3.06 0.85 1.17
N MET A 55 3.02 -0.46 0.96
CA MET A 55 2.64 -1.40 2.01
C MET A 55 3.66 -1.48 3.13
N ARG A 56 4.96 -1.37 2.81
CA ARG A 56 6.03 -1.30 3.81
C ARG A 56 5.96 -0.03 4.66
N HIS A 57 5.63 1.11 4.07
CA HIS A 57 5.55 2.38 4.80
C HIS A 57 4.47 2.37 5.89
N TYR A 58 3.40 1.59 5.69
CA TYR A 58 2.29 1.47 6.63
C TYR A 58 2.26 0.14 7.40
N ASP A 59 3.37 -0.62 7.41
CA ASP A 59 3.48 -1.92 8.09
C ASP A 59 2.40 -2.95 7.69
N LYS A 60 1.99 -2.94 6.42
CA LYS A 60 0.94 -3.81 5.86
C LYS A 60 1.47 -4.86 4.88
N THR A 61 2.77 -5.15 4.85
CA THR A 61 3.34 -6.13 3.90
C THR A 61 2.75 -7.54 4.03
N SER A 62 2.22 -7.91 5.20
CA SER A 62 1.50 -9.17 5.42
C SER A 62 0.16 -9.28 4.69
N GLU A 63 -0.39 -8.17 4.20
CA GLU A 63 -1.63 -8.15 3.41
C GLU A 63 -1.37 -8.34 1.90
N LEU A 64 -0.10 -8.44 1.49
CA LEU A 64 0.23 -8.72 0.10
C LEU A 64 -0.07 -10.19 -0.24
N PRO A 65 -0.59 -10.47 -1.45
CA PRO A 65 -0.76 -11.84 -1.92
C PRO A 65 0.58 -12.58 -1.89
N LEU A 66 0.59 -13.75 -1.27
CA LEU A 66 1.72 -14.68 -1.27
C LEU A 66 1.42 -15.82 -2.24
N ASP A 67 2.44 -16.26 -2.96
CA ASP A 67 2.32 -17.39 -3.89
C ASP A 67 2.31 -18.72 -3.11
N ARG A 68 3.19 -18.85 -2.10
CA ARG A 68 3.21 -19.96 -1.16
C ARG A 68 2.79 -19.54 0.25
N THR A 69 1.71 -20.14 0.75
CA THR A 69 1.17 -19.88 2.10
C THR A 69 1.24 -21.08 3.04
N ASP A 70 1.60 -22.27 2.54
CA ASP A 70 1.66 -23.52 3.28
C ASP A 70 3.09 -23.92 3.69
N GLY A 71 3.21 -24.69 4.77
CA GLY A 71 4.45 -25.33 5.24
C GLY A 71 5.31 -24.50 6.21
N ASP A 72 6.51 -25.02 6.49
CA ASP A 72 7.45 -24.44 7.48
C ASP A 72 8.15 -23.16 7.00
N ASN A 73 8.11 -22.86 5.70
CA ASN A 73 8.75 -21.69 5.07
C ASN A 73 7.78 -20.98 4.11
N PRO A 74 6.77 -20.24 4.64
CA PRO A 74 5.89 -19.44 3.81
C PRO A 74 6.68 -18.34 3.10
N ASP A 75 6.22 -17.90 1.94
CA ASP A 75 6.84 -16.73 1.30
C ASP A 75 6.63 -15.51 2.20
N THR A 76 7.67 -14.70 2.38
CA THR A 76 7.57 -13.49 3.20
C THR A 76 8.10 -12.29 2.42
N VAL A 77 7.31 -11.22 2.38
CA VAL A 77 7.69 -9.97 1.73
C VAL A 77 8.28 -9.04 2.80
N VAL A 78 9.50 -9.35 3.23
CA VAL A 78 10.17 -8.62 4.32
C VAL A 78 11.30 -7.77 3.76
N THR A 79 12.41 -8.37 3.36
CA THR A 79 13.62 -7.66 2.90
C THR A 79 14.34 -8.50 1.88
N PHE A 80 14.99 -7.85 0.92
CA PHE A 80 15.94 -8.55 0.05
C PHE A 80 17.28 -8.72 0.77
N PRO A 81 17.92 -9.89 0.65
CA PRO A 81 19.27 -10.08 1.17
C PRO A 81 20.27 -9.19 0.43
N ILE A 82 21.36 -8.86 1.09
CA ILE A 82 22.50 -8.19 0.46
C ILE A 82 23.07 -9.17 -0.59
N PRO A 83 23.34 -8.73 -1.84
CA PRO A 83 23.99 -9.59 -2.83
C PRO A 83 25.30 -10.17 -2.31
N GLU A 84 25.58 -11.45 -2.56
CA GLU A 84 26.79 -12.11 -2.06
C GLU A 84 28.09 -11.43 -2.53
N THR A 85 28.08 -10.81 -3.71
CA THR A 85 29.21 -10.03 -4.23
C THR A 85 29.55 -8.79 -3.40
N GLU A 86 28.64 -8.35 -2.53
CA GLU A 86 28.79 -7.19 -1.64
C GLU A 86 29.06 -7.62 -0.18
N THR A 87 29.16 -8.92 0.11
CA THR A 87 29.51 -9.44 1.45
C THR A 87 31.01 -9.77 1.55
N PRO A 88 31.73 -9.28 2.57
CA PRO A 88 33.11 -9.70 2.82
C PRO A 88 33.17 -11.20 3.12
N GLY A 89 34.04 -11.92 2.40
CA GLY A 89 34.30 -13.36 2.60
C GLY A 89 35.13 -13.68 3.83
#